data_AF-A0A4P6HD68-F1
#
_entry.id   AF-A0A4P6HD68-F1
#
_cell.length_a   1.000
_cell.length_b   1.000
_cell.length_c   1.000
_cell.angle_alpha   90.00
_cell.angle_beta   90.00
_cell.angle_gamma   90.00
#
_symmetry.space_group_name_H-M   'P 1'
#
loop_
_entity.id
_entity.type
_entity.pdbx_description
1 polymer ?
#
loop_
_entity_poly.entity_id
_entity_poly.type
_entity_poly.pdbx_seq_one_letter_code
_entity_poly.pdbx_strand_id
1 'polypeptide(L)'
;MLEWYHWTLITMAVLAAACAWHLPRAVFWIALGALSYVTSAWWHNAGLPYGAAYGMATNLAICLAIYSLAQQRWELRTWNMFHAMILLDILYLAGIIKTQLLFAVSLEVVNAAALLLIAATGIMDRAGYARLRSGSYRGRRLFGLARALFSKRNHPPFWQVK
;
A
#
# COMPACT_ATOMS: atom_id res chain seq x y z
N MET A 1 8.45 19.88 10.71
CA MET A 1 7.43 19.03 11.36
C MET A 1 7.84 17.57 11.19
N LEU A 2 8.13 16.92 12.32
CA LEU A 2 8.25 15.48 12.63
C LEU A 2 9.21 14.59 11.80
N GLU A 3 10.53 14.73 11.95
CA GLU A 3 11.49 13.76 11.37
C GLU A 3 11.21 12.29 11.72
N TRP A 4 10.59 12.02 12.88
CA TRP A 4 10.34 10.67 13.37
C TRP A 4 9.34 9.86 12.52
N TYR A 5 8.39 10.47 11.81
CA TYR A 5 7.45 9.70 10.97
C TYR A 5 8.14 9.15 9.72
N HIS A 6 9.05 9.91 9.11
CA HIS A 6 9.85 9.44 7.97
C HIS A 6 10.61 8.17 8.36
N TRP A 7 11.28 8.20 9.52
CA TRP A 7 11.98 7.04 10.06
C TRP A 7 11.06 5.87 10.35
N THR A 8 9.85 6.13 10.84
CA THR A 8 8.85 5.09 11.11
C THR A 8 8.41 4.40 9.82
N LEU A 9 8.04 5.16 8.79
CA LEU A 9 7.63 4.59 7.49
C LEU A 9 8.78 3.87 6.79
N ILE A 10 10.00 4.39 6.85
CA ILE A 10 11.19 3.72 6.31
C ILE A 10 11.41 2.39 7.04
N THR A 11 11.37 2.39 8.38
CA THR A 11 11.54 1.17 9.18
C THR A 11 10.46 0.15 8.84
N MET A 12 9.20 0.58 8.75
CA MET A 12 8.09 -0.28 8.34
C MET A 12 8.27 -0.82 6.92
N ALA A 13 8.77 -0.02 5.98
CA ALA A 13 9.03 -0.44 4.60
C ALA A 13 10.15 -1.49 4.53
N VAL A 14 11.23 -1.30 5.29
CA VAL A 14 12.32 -2.28 5.39
C VAL A 14 11.83 -3.57 6.03
N LEU A 15 11.06 -3.51 7.12
CA LEU A 15 10.48 -4.68 7.76
C LEU A 15 9.50 -5.41 6.83
N ALA A 16 8.63 -4.68 6.13
CA ALA A 16 7.71 -5.26 5.17
C ALA A 16 8.46 -5.95 4.02
N ALA A 17 9.51 -5.32 3.50
CA ALA A 17 10.37 -5.89 2.47
C ALA A 17 11.10 -7.15 2.98
N ALA A 18 11.63 -7.13 4.20
CA ALA A 18 12.27 -8.28 4.83
C ALA A 18 11.28 -9.44 5.07
N CYS A 19 10.03 -9.15 5.40
CA CYS A 19 8.98 -10.16 5.53
C CYS A 19 8.56 -10.73 4.17
N ALA A 20 8.53 -9.91 3.12
CA ALA A 20 7.98 -10.25 1.81
C ALA A 20 9.04 -10.43 0.70
N TRP A 21 10.32 -10.56 1.04
CA TRP A 21 11.44 -10.58 0.07
C TRP A 21 11.34 -11.70 -0.97
N HIS A 22 10.71 -12.81 -0.62
CA HIS A 22 10.47 -13.98 -1.48
C HIS A 22 9.29 -13.77 -2.44
N LEU A 23 8.49 -12.70 -2.25
CA LEU A 23 7.41 -12.29 -3.12
C LEU A 23 7.87 -11.07 -3.93
N PRO A 24 8.42 -11.24 -5.15
CA PRO A 24 8.97 -10.13 -5.92
C PRO A 24 7.94 -9.02 -6.21
N ARG A 25 6.66 -9.39 -6.34
CA ARG A 25 5.55 -8.43 -6.50
C ARG A 25 5.34 -7.54 -5.26
N ALA A 26 5.50 -8.09 -4.05
CA ALA A 26 5.38 -7.33 -2.81
C ALA A 26 6.51 -6.29 -2.71
N VAL A 27 7.74 -6.70 -2.99
CA VAL A 27 8.90 -5.81 -3.03
C VAL A 27 8.72 -4.72 -4.08
N PHE A 28 8.21 -5.08 -5.26
CA PHE A 28 7.90 -4.12 -6.33
C PHE A 28 6.90 -3.04 -5.87
N TRP A 29 5.80 -3.43 -5.21
CA TRP A 29 4.83 -2.46 -4.70
C TRP A 29 5.38 -1.58 -3.58
N ILE A 30 6.21 -2.14 -2.68
CA ILE A 30 6.91 -1.35 -1.66
C ILE A 30 7.84 -0.33 -2.32
N ALA A 31 8.61 -0.74 -3.33
CA ALA A 31 9.54 0.13 -4.03
C ALA A 31 8.83 1.30 -4.72
N LEU A 32 7.71 1.03 -5.41
CA LEU A 32 6.89 2.08 -6.01
C LEU A 32 6.30 3.03 -4.96
N GLY A 33 5.76 2.51 -3.86
CA GLY A 33 5.25 3.32 -2.76
C GLY A 33 6.33 4.22 -2.14
N ALA A 34 7.52 3.66 -1.88
CA ALA A 34 8.66 4.40 -1.38
C ALA A 34 9.11 5.51 -2.37
N LEU A 35 9.12 5.22 -3.67
CA LEU A 35 9.48 6.20 -4.69
C LEU A 35 8.46 7.35 -4.77
N SER A 36 7.16 7.06 -4.72
CA SER A 36 6.12 8.10 -4.63
C SER A 36 6.30 8.96 -3.38
N TYR A 37 6.58 8.35 -2.24
CA TYR A 37 6.80 9.08 -0.99
C TYR A 37 8.04 9.98 -1.04
N VAL A 38 9.18 9.45 -1.49
CA VAL A 38 10.43 10.22 -1.59
C VAL A 38 10.28 11.39 -2.56
N THR A 39 9.68 11.17 -3.72
CA THR A 39 9.51 12.23 -4.73
C THR A 39 8.54 13.31 -4.26
N SER A 40 7.42 12.94 -3.64
CA SER A 40 6.44 13.89 -3.09
C SER A 40 6.98 14.68 -1.89
N ALA A 41 7.69 14.01 -0.97
CA ALA A 41 8.35 14.68 0.15
C ALA A 41 9.43 15.65 -0.33
N TRP A 42 10.25 15.24 -1.31
CA TRP A 42 11.24 16.11 -1.92
C TRP A 42 10.60 17.33 -2.59
N TRP A 43 9.52 17.13 -3.38
CA TRP A 43 8.80 18.22 -4.04
C TRP A 43 8.29 19.26 -3.03
N HIS A 44 7.69 18.78 -1.94
CA HIS A 44 7.21 19.64 -0.86
C HIS A 44 8.37 20.39 -0.18
N ASN A 45 9.47 19.70 0.14
CA ASN A 45 10.62 20.30 0.82
C ASN A 45 11.41 21.27 -0.07
N ALA A 46 11.38 21.09 -1.38
CA ALA A 46 11.95 22.03 -2.35
C ALA A 46 11.13 23.33 -2.47
N GLY A 47 9.98 23.45 -1.80
CA GLY A 47 9.11 24.62 -1.85
C GLY A 47 8.40 24.78 -3.20
N LEU A 48 8.29 23.70 -3.98
CA LEU A 48 7.61 23.73 -5.27
C LEU A 48 6.10 23.88 -5.08
N PRO A 49 5.40 24.56 -6.02
CA PRO A 49 3.98 24.79 -5.89
C PRO A 49 3.17 23.48 -6.00
N TYR A 50 1.97 23.50 -5.44
CA TYR A 50 0.97 22.42 -5.53
C TYR A 50 1.42 21.04 -5.04
N GLY A 51 2.15 20.97 -3.91
CA GLY A 51 2.65 19.70 -3.36
C GLY A 51 1.60 18.59 -3.17
N ALA A 52 0.39 18.94 -2.74
CA ALA A 52 -0.71 17.97 -2.61
C ALA A 52 -1.21 17.43 -3.96
N ALA A 53 -1.24 18.26 -5.01
CA ALA A 53 -1.60 17.81 -6.35
C ALA A 53 -0.51 16.90 -6.95
N TYR A 54 0.76 17.19 -6.65
CA TYR A 54 1.87 16.31 -7.02
C TYR A 54 1.77 14.94 -6.34
N GLY A 55 1.54 14.91 -5.02
CA GLY A 55 1.30 13.67 -4.27
C GLY A 55 0.11 12.88 -4.80
N MET A 56 -0.99 13.56 -5.15
CA MET A 56 -2.14 12.92 -5.80
C MET A 56 -1.75 12.27 -7.14
N ALA A 57 -0.95 12.95 -7.96
CA ALA A 57 -0.51 12.42 -9.25
C ALA A 57 0.38 11.18 -9.10
N THR A 58 1.30 11.16 -8.14
CA THR A 58 2.15 9.98 -7.88
C THR A 58 1.33 8.81 -7.32
N ASN A 59 0.39 9.07 -6.41
CA ASN A 59 -0.55 8.06 -5.91
C ASN A 59 -1.43 7.50 -7.03
N LEU A 60 -1.93 8.34 -7.93
CA LEU A 60 -2.70 7.94 -9.10
C LEU A 60 -1.89 7.04 -10.03
N ALA A 61 -0.64 7.39 -10.31
CA ALA A 61 0.25 6.57 -11.14
C ALA A 61 0.43 5.16 -10.55
N ILE A 62 0.61 5.04 -9.23
CA ILE A 62 0.68 3.75 -8.56
C ILE A 62 -0.66 3.01 -8.63
N CYS A 63 -1.77 3.71 -8.40
CA CYS A 63 -3.11 3.12 -8.53
C CYS A 63 -3.32 2.50 -9.91
N LEU A 64 -2.93 3.19 -10.99
CA LEU A 64 -3.01 2.68 -12.35
C LEU A 64 -2.08 1.49 -12.58
N ALA A 65 -0.86 1.53 -12.04
CA ALA A 65 0.09 0.42 -12.10
C ALA A 65 -0.46 -0.82 -11.39
N ILE A 66 -1.04 -0.68 -10.19
CA ILE A 66 -1.65 -1.81 -9.49
C ILE A 66 -2.88 -2.30 -10.25
N TYR A 67 -3.76 -1.41 -10.70
CA TYR A 67 -4.96 -1.82 -11.45
C TYR A 67 -4.62 -2.63 -12.70
N SER A 68 -3.60 -2.22 -13.45
CA SER A 68 -3.15 -2.90 -14.67
C SER A 68 -2.45 -4.23 -14.38
N LEU A 69 -1.51 -4.25 -13.45
CA LEU A 69 -0.61 -5.38 -13.25
C LEU A 69 -1.08 -6.37 -12.19
N ALA A 70 -1.92 -5.97 -11.22
CA ALA A 70 -2.31 -6.80 -10.08
C ALA A 70 -2.93 -8.13 -10.51
N GLN A 71 -2.49 -9.22 -9.91
CA GLN A 71 -3.02 -10.56 -10.22
C GLN A 71 -3.78 -11.17 -9.05
N GLN A 72 -3.40 -10.82 -7.82
CA GLN A 72 -3.95 -11.39 -6.59
C GLN A 72 -4.78 -10.36 -5.82
N ARG A 73 -5.72 -10.83 -4.99
CA ARG A 73 -6.63 -9.95 -4.24
C ARG A 73 -5.93 -9.08 -3.21
N TRP A 74 -4.82 -9.51 -2.61
CA TRP A 74 -4.05 -8.66 -1.69
C TRP A 74 -3.49 -7.42 -2.38
N GLU A 75 -3.11 -7.53 -3.66
CA GLU A 75 -2.65 -6.39 -4.46
C GLU A 75 -3.79 -5.40 -4.67
N LEU A 76 -5.03 -5.88 -4.89
CA LEU A 76 -6.21 -5.02 -4.96
C LEU A 76 -6.56 -4.38 -3.61
N ARG A 77 -6.20 -5.00 -2.49
CA ARG A 77 -6.30 -4.38 -1.17
C ARG A 77 -5.27 -3.27 -1.01
N THR A 78 -4.05 -3.45 -1.52
CA THR A 78 -3.05 -2.37 -1.62
C THR A 78 -3.56 -1.24 -2.53
N TRP A 79 -4.19 -1.56 -3.65
CA TRP A 79 -4.85 -0.56 -4.52
C TRP A 79 -5.90 0.26 -3.77
N ASN A 80 -6.74 -0.36 -2.94
CA ASN A 80 -7.70 0.38 -2.11
C ASN A 80 -7.02 1.38 -1.16
N MET A 81 -5.83 1.06 -0.64
CA MET A 81 -5.08 1.97 0.23
C MET A 81 -4.59 3.19 -0.56
N PHE A 82 -4.03 3.00 -1.76
CA PHE A 82 -3.66 4.12 -2.63
C PHE A 82 -4.88 4.93 -3.08
N HIS A 83 -6.02 4.27 -3.32
CA HIS A 83 -7.27 4.98 -3.59
C HIS A 83 -7.73 5.84 -2.42
N ALA A 84 -7.57 5.36 -1.18
CA ALA A 84 -7.86 6.15 0.01
C ALA A 84 -6.90 7.34 0.15
N MET A 85 -5.62 7.19 -0.20
CA MET A 85 -4.67 8.32 -0.26
C MET A 85 -5.11 9.39 -1.26
N ILE A 86 -5.49 8.99 -2.48
CA ILE A 86 -6.01 9.92 -3.50
C ILE A 86 -7.26 10.65 -2.97
N LEU A 87 -8.16 9.95 -2.28
CA LEU A 87 -9.33 10.58 -1.68
C LEU A 87 -8.92 11.63 -0.63
N LEU A 88 -7.94 11.32 0.23
CA LEU A 88 -7.40 12.28 1.20
C LEU A 88 -6.77 13.49 0.50
N ASP A 89 -6.04 13.29 -0.60
CA ASP A 89 -5.48 14.36 -1.42
C ASP A 89 -6.58 15.28 -1.96
N ILE A 90 -7.67 14.71 -2.49
CA ILE A 90 -8.84 15.46 -2.99
C ILE A 90 -9.51 16.24 -1.85
N LEU A 91 -9.73 15.61 -0.69
CA LEU A 91 -10.36 16.26 0.46
C LEU A 91 -9.52 17.43 1.00
N TYR A 92 -8.20 17.32 0.94
CA TYR A 92 -7.29 18.41 1.31
C TYR A 92 -7.33 19.54 0.28
N LEU A 93 -7.25 19.23 -1.01
CA LEU A 93 -7.35 20.21 -2.09
C LEU A 93 -8.71 20.94 -2.12
N ALA A 94 -9.79 20.25 -1.78
CA ALA A 94 -11.13 20.82 -1.66
C ALA A 94 -11.32 21.68 -0.39
N GLY A 95 -10.32 21.78 0.48
CA GLY A 95 -10.38 22.56 1.72
C GLY A 95 -11.24 21.93 2.83
N ILE A 96 -11.62 20.65 2.68
CA ILE A 96 -12.37 19.90 3.72
C ILE A 96 -11.42 19.55 4.87
N ILE A 97 -10.22 19.07 4.56
CA ILE A 97 -9.15 18.90 5.56
C ILE A 97 -8.42 20.24 5.71
N LYS A 98 -8.70 20.94 6.81
CA LYS A 98 -8.24 22.33 7.00
C LYS A 98 -6.79 22.46 7.45
N THR A 99 -6.19 21.41 8.00
CA THR A 99 -4.85 21.47 8.60
C THR A 99 -3.88 20.52 7.89
N GLN A 100 -2.69 21.03 7.59
CA GLN A 100 -1.61 20.25 6.99
C GLN A 100 -1.20 19.06 7.87
N LEU A 101 -1.23 19.22 9.20
CA LEU A 101 -0.93 18.15 10.15
C LEU A 101 -1.92 16.98 10.03
N LEU A 102 -3.22 17.26 10.00
CA LEU A 102 -4.24 16.20 9.89
C LEU A 102 -4.14 15.47 8.55
N PHE A 103 -3.85 16.21 7.47
CA PHE A 103 -3.61 15.65 6.16
C PHE A 103 -2.40 14.70 6.15
N ALA A 104 -1.25 15.16 6.64
CA ALA A 104 -0.03 14.36 6.69
C ALA A 104 -0.19 13.09 7.54
N VAL A 105 -0.73 13.21 8.75
CA VAL A 105 -0.96 12.06 9.64
C VAL A 105 -1.92 11.06 9.01
N SER A 106 -2.98 11.52 8.33
CA SER A 106 -3.93 10.64 7.67
C SER A 106 -3.26 9.83 6.54
N LEU A 107 -2.43 10.48 5.72
CA LEU A 107 -1.65 9.79 4.68
C LEU A 107 -0.66 8.78 5.28
N GLU A 108 0.01 9.12 6.39
CA GLU A 108 0.93 8.22 7.08
C GLU A 108 0.22 6.97 7.60
N VAL A 109 -0.96 7.11 8.20
CA VAL A 109 -1.76 5.98 8.70
C VAL A 109 -2.12 5.02 7.55
N VAL A 110 -2.53 5.56 6.40
CA VAL A 110 -2.88 4.74 5.24
C VAL A 110 -1.64 4.08 4.63
N ASN A 111 -0.50 4.77 4.57
CA ASN A 111 0.78 4.20 4.13
C ASN A 111 1.23 3.06 5.06
N ALA A 112 1.16 3.28 6.37
CA ALA A 112 1.46 2.27 7.38
C ALA A 112 0.55 1.04 7.24
N ALA A 113 -0.75 1.24 7.01
CA ALA A 113 -1.70 0.16 6.76
C ALA A 113 -1.35 -0.65 5.50
N ALA A 114 -0.94 0.02 4.41
CA ALA A 114 -0.48 -0.66 3.20
C ALA A 114 0.78 -1.52 3.45
N LEU A 115 1.76 -0.98 4.17
CA LEU A 115 2.98 -1.71 4.53
C LEU A 115 2.69 -2.91 5.44
N LEU A 116 1.81 -2.75 6.44
CA LEU A 116 1.39 -3.84 7.31
C LEU A 116 0.68 -4.96 6.53
N LEU A 117 -0.18 -4.60 5.57
CA LEU A 117 -0.82 -5.57 4.69
C LEU A 117 0.21 -6.37 3.88
N ILE A 118 1.21 -5.69 3.31
CA ILE A 118 2.27 -6.36 2.53
C ILE A 118 3.13 -7.25 3.43
N ALA A 119 3.53 -6.76 4.61
CA ALA A 119 4.27 -7.54 5.60
C ALA A 119 3.50 -8.80 6.03
N ALA A 120 2.22 -8.64 6.37
CA ALA A 120 1.34 -9.74 6.74
C ALA A 120 1.20 -10.77 5.61
N THR A 121 1.12 -10.30 4.36
CA THR A 121 1.09 -11.17 3.17
C THR A 121 2.38 -11.98 3.05
N GLY A 122 3.55 -11.34 3.19
CA GLY A 122 4.84 -12.05 3.19
C GLY A 122 4.98 -13.07 4.32
N ILE A 123 4.55 -12.72 5.54
CA ILE A 123 4.56 -13.65 6.68
C ILE A 123 3.65 -14.84 6.41
N MET A 124 2.44 -14.61 5.88
CA MET A 124 1.47 -15.67 5.58
C MET A 124 1.95 -16.62 4.48
N ASP A 125 2.63 -16.10 3.44
CA ASP A 125 3.21 -16.93 2.38
C ASP A 125 4.33 -17.82 2.93
N ARG A 126 5.26 -17.22 3.69
CA ARG A 126 6.40 -17.93 4.30
C ARG A 126 5.98 -18.95 5.37
N ALA A 127 4.92 -18.67 6.13
CA ALA A 127 4.36 -19.62 7.10
C ALA A 127 3.83 -20.92 6.44
N GLY A 128 3.68 -20.91 5.10
CA GLY A 128 3.37 -22.08 4.31
C GLY A 128 1.88 -22.43 4.37
N TYR A 129 1.18 -22.11 3.29
CA TYR A 129 -0.23 -22.48 3.08
C TYR A 129 -0.58 -23.93 3.46
N ALA A 130 0.31 -24.87 3.12
CA ALA A 130 0.12 -26.29 3.41
C ALA A 130 0.18 -26.61 4.92
N ARG A 131 1.03 -25.91 5.69
CA ARG A 131 1.15 -26.06 7.15
C ARG A 131 -0.04 -25.44 7.88
N LEU A 132 -0.58 -24.34 7.35
CA LEU A 132 -1.79 -23.70 7.89
C LEU A 132 -3.05 -24.57 7.71
N ARG A 133 -3.09 -25.38 6.63
CA ARG A 133 -4.21 -26.29 6.32
C ARG A 133 -4.33 -27.48 7.29
N SER A 134 -3.20 -28.02 7.78
CA SER A 134 -3.17 -29.20 8.65
C SER A 134 -3.21 -28.89 10.16
N GLY A 135 -3.25 -27.60 10.54
CA GLY A 135 -3.15 -27.16 11.93
C GLY A 135 -4.48 -27.10 12.70
N SER A 136 -4.36 -26.61 13.95
CA SER A 136 -5.48 -26.34 14.88
C SER A 136 -6.57 -25.43 14.28
N TYR A 137 -7.70 -25.26 14.99
CA TYR A 137 -8.81 -24.38 14.54
C TYR A 137 -8.35 -22.97 14.13
N ARG A 138 -7.35 -22.40 14.84
CA ARG A 138 -6.74 -21.10 14.50
C ARG A 138 -6.00 -21.15 13.15
N GLY A 139 -5.27 -22.23 12.87
CA GLY A 139 -4.59 -22.44 11.58
C GLY A 139 -5.57 -22.49 10.40
N ARG A 140 -6.73 -23.14 10.58
CA ARG A 140 -7.79 -23.19 9.55
C ARG A 140 -8.40 -21.81 9.25
N ARG A 141 -8.61 -20.96 10.26
CA ARG A 141 -9.07 -19.57 10.05
C ARG A 141 -8.04 -18.75 9.29
N LEU A 142 -6.77 -18.82 9.68
CA LEU A 142 -5.66 -18.14 9.00
C LEU A 142 -5.50 -18.62 7.55
N PHE A 143 -5.68 -19.92 7.31
CA PHE A 143 -5.71 -20.49 5.95
C PHE A 143 -6.85 -19.90 5.10
N GLY A 144 -8.05 -19.74 5.66
CA GLY A 144 -9.17 -19.13 4.96
C GLY A 144 -8.90 -17.68 4.55
N LEU A 145 -8.31 -16.88 5.47
CA LEU A 145 -7.92 -15.49 5.21
C LEU A 145 -6.81 -15.40 4.17
N ALA A 146 -5.76 -16.21 4.32
CA ALA A 146 -4.69 -16.30 3.33
C ALA A 146 -5.31 -16.65 1.97
N ARG A 147 -6.10 -17.73 1.87
CA ARG A 147 -6.72 -18.15 0.60
C ARG A 147 -7.52 -17.03 -0.06
N ALA A 148 -8.23 -16.23 0.72
CA ALA A 148 -8.94 -15.07 0.20
C ALA A 148 -7.97 -14.01 -0.36
N LEU A 149 -6.85 -13.73 0.30
CA LEU A 149 -5.84 -12.75 -0.12
C LEU A 149 -5.06 -13.17 -1.38
N PHE A 150 -4.65 -14.43 -1.51
CA PHE A 150 -3.85 -14.89 -2.66
C PHE A 150 -4.70 -15.45 -3.81
N SER A 151 -6.03 -15.50 -3.63
CA SER A 151 -6.91 -15.83 -4.75
C SER A 151 -6.73 -14.84 -5.91
N LYS A 152 -6.97 -15.31 -7.13
CA LYS A 152 -6.95 -14.47 -8.33
C LYS A 152 -7.93 -13.31 -8.19
N ARG A 153 -7.60 -12.17 -8.80
CA ARG A 153 -8.55 -11.05 -8.92
C ARG A 153 -9.86 -11.53 -9.57
N ASN A 154 -10.98 -11.02 -9.07
CA ASN A 154 -12.31 -11.38 -9.58
C ASN A 154 -12.61 -10.67 -10.90
N HIS A 155 -12.21 -9.40 -11.00
CA HIS A 155 -12.49 -8.57 -12.15
C HIS A 155 -11.18 -8.29 -12.87
N PRO A 156 -11.05 -8.71 -14.14
CA PRO A 156 -9.95 -8.24 -14.96
C PRO A 156 -10.13 -6.73 -15.25
N PRO A 157 -9.06 -6.04 -15.66
CA PRO A 157 -9.08 -4.68 -16.11
C PRO A 157 -10.12 -4.51 -17.20
N PHE A 158 -10.70 -3.32 -17.29
CA PHE A 158 -11.77 -3.05 -18.24
C PHE A 158 -11.39 -3.41 -19.69
N TRP A 159 -10.11 -3.28 -20.07
CA TRP A 159 -9.62 -3.65 -21.41
C TRP A 159 -9.40 -5.15 -21.66
N GLN A 160 -9.57 -5.99 -20.64
CA GLN A 160 -9.48 -7.46 -20.73
C GLN A 160 -10.85 -8.14 -20.63
N VAL A 161 -11.93 -7.37 -20.44
CA VAL A 161 -13.30 -7.88 -20.49
C VAL A 161 -13.63 -8.13 -21.97
N LYS A 162 -13.75 -9.41 -22.34
CA LYS A 162 -14.22 -9.84 -23.67
C LYS A 162 -15.74 -9.75 -23.75
#